data_AF-A0A8H7KBP7-F1
#
_entry.id   AF-A0A8H7KBP7-F1
#
_cell.length_a   1.000
_cell.length_b   1.000
_cell.length_c   1.000
_cell.angle_alpha   90.00
_cell.angle_beta   90.00
_cell.angle_gamma   90.00
#
_symmetry.space_group_name_H-M   'P 1'
#
loop_
_entity.id
_entity.type
_entity.pdbx_description
1 polymer ?
#
loop_
_entity_poly.entity_id
_entity_poly.type
_entity_poly.pdbx_seq_one_letter_code
_entity_poly.pdbx_strand_id
1 'polypeptide(L)'
;MDDLLPMECGMNIADLPLDVLRLIFDEFRDPEVLSHGEVDWSPSQSRAWRPADSTNLQTIQNARLACRLFNSVASPLLAPVLRLDLSRKSLQIANGLTQNP
;
A
#
# COMPACT_ATOMS: atom_id res chain seq x y z
N MET A 1 -36.40 -33.78 18.09
CA MET A 1 -35.05 -33.55 18.61
C MET A 1 -34.30 -32.90 17.47
N ASP A 2 -34.47 -31.60 17.33
CA ASP A 2 -33.78 -30.80 16.33
C ASP A 2 -32.70 -30.03 17.07
N ASP A 3 -31.54 -30.67 17.20
CA ASP A 3 -30.32 -30.03 17.69
C ASP A 3 -29.82 -29.07 16.61
N LEU A 4 -30.27 -27.83 16.71
CA LEU A 4 -29.65 -26.68 16.04
C LEU A 4 -28.23 -26.52 16.61
N LEU A 5 -27.26 -27.10 15.92
CA LEU A 5 -25.85 -26.80 16.13
C LEU A 5 -25.65 -25.27 16.07
N PRO A 6 -24.87 -24.67 16.98
CA PRO A 6 -24.62 -23.25 16.96
C PRO A 6 -23.97 -22.91 15.63
N MET A 7 -24.61 -22.02 14.87
CA MET A 7 -24.07 -21.42 13.67
C MET A 7 -22.68 -20.89 14.06
N GLU A 8 -21.61 -21.50 13.55
CA GLU A 8 -20.27 -20.96 13.75
C GLU A 8 -20.30 -19.53 13.22
N CYS A 9 -20.30 -18.56 14.13
CA CYS A 9 -20.18 -17.16 13.78
C CYS A 9 -18.71 -16.98 13.38
N GLY A 10 -18.42 -17.35 12.12
CA GLY A 10 -17.10 -17.25 11.53
C GLY A 10 -16.72 -15.78 11.52
N MET A 11 -15.91 -15.38 12.48
CA MET A 11 -15.39 -14.02 12.56
C MET A 11 -14.51 -13.78 11.33
N ASN A 12 -14.92 -12.85 10.49
CA ASN A 12 -14.16 -12.42 9.33
C ASN A 12 -13.13 -11.37 9.78
N ILE A 13 -11.98 -11.32 9.11
CA ILE A 13 -11.03 -10.23 9.26
C ILE A 13 -11.69 -8.85 9.06
N ALA A 14 -12.71 -8.75 8.21
CA ALA A 14 -13.49 -7.53 8.01
C ALA A 14 -14.35 -7.10 9.22
N ASP A 15 -14.57 -7.99 10.19
CA ASP A 15 -15.30 -7.71 11.43
C ASP A 15 -14.41 -7.08 12.51
N LEU A 16 -13.09 -7.02 12.29
CA LEU A 16 -12.16 -6.40 13.20
C LEU A 16 -12.36 -4.87 13.27
N PRO A 17 -12.10 -4.25 14.43
CA PRO A 17 -12.03 -2.80 14.55
C PRO A 17 -11.06 -2.18 13.52
N LEU A 18 -11.42 -0.99 13.01
CA LEU A 18 -10.69 -0.32 11.94
C LEU A 18 -9.22 -0.01 12.30
N ASP A 19 -8.97 0.32 13.56
CA ASP A 19 -7.65 0.53 14.12
C ASP A 19 -6.79 -0.74 14.11
N VAL A 20 -7.38 -1.89 14.44
CA VAL A 20 -6.69 -3.19 14.35
C VAL A 20 -6.36 -3.52 12.89
N LEU A 21 -7.30 -3.28 11.96
CA LEU A 21 -7.04 -3.45 10.53
C LEU A 21 -5.90 -2.55 10.04
N ARG A 22 -5.82 -1.31 10.51
CA ARG A 22 -4.72 -0.41 10.16
C ARG A 22 -3.38 -0.92 10.65
N LEU A 23 -3.31 -1.43 11.88
CA LEU A 23 -2.08 -2.03 12.42
C LEU A 23 -1.62 -3.22 11.58
N ILE A 24 -2.54 -4.10 11.17
CA ILE A 24 -2.21 -5.25 10.31
C ILE A 24 -1.68 -4.78 8.95
N PHE A 25 -2.34 -3.79 8.34
CA PHE A 25 -1.96 -3.30 7.01
C PHE A 25 -0.65 -2.51 7.04
N ASP A 26 -0.35 -1.82 8.15
CA ASP A 26 0.89 -1.09 8.35
C ASP A 26 2.14 -1.98 8.36
N GLU A 27 2.02 -3.29 8.65
CA GLU A 27 3.13 -4.25 8.53
C GLU A 27 3.61 -4.42 7.08
N PHE A 28 2.77 -4.10 6.09
CA PHE A 28 3.10 -4.19 4.66
C PHE A 28 3.52 -2.84 4.07
N ARG A 29 3.60 -1.80 4.89
CA ARG A 29 3.96 -0.43 4.49
C ARG A 29 5.37 -0.38 3.91
N ASP A 30 5.53 0.37 2.82
CA ASP A 30 6.87 0.70 2.32
C ASP A 30 7.58 1.56 3.38
N PRO A 31 8.80 1.21 3.82
CA PRO A 31 9.54 1.96 4.83
C PRO A 31 9.81 3.43 4.47
N GLU A 32 9.72 3.79 3.18
CA GLU A 32 9.83 5.18 2.73
C GLU A 32 8.51 5.96 2.88
N VAL A 33 7.40 5.31 3.25
CA VAL A 33 6.08 5.91 3.40
C VAL A 33 5.74 6.10 4.88
N LEU A 34 5.81 7.34 5.34
CA LEU A 34 5.45 7.80 6.68
C LEU A 34 3.98 7.53 7.01
N SER A 35 3.66 7.43 8.31
CA SER A 35 2.35 7.07 8.89
C SER A 35 1.14 7.71 8.21
N HIS A 36 1.30 8.92 7.65
CA HIS A 36 0.25 9.70 6.98
C HIS A 36 0.20 9.59 5.44
N GLY A 37 0.96 8.67 4.84
CA GLY A 37 1.06 8.54 3.37
C GLY A 37 2.04 9.51 2.73
N GLU A 38 2.83 10.22 3.53
CA GLU A 38 3.92 11.08 3.08
C GLU A 38 5.17 10.25 2.80
N VAL A 39 6.00 10.69 1.86
CA VAL A 39 7.27 10.02 1.56
C VAL A 39 8.39 10.72 2.33
N ASP A 40 9.18 9.96 3.10
CA ASP A 40 10.39 10.50 3.72
C ASP A 40 11.49 10.68 2.66
N TRP A 41 11.63 11.92 2.17
CA TRP A 41 12.68 12.29 1.22
C TRP A 41 14.04 12.55 1.88
N SER A 42 14.17 12.41 3.20
CA SER A 42 15.40 12.76 3.92
C SER A 42 16.60 11.95 3.41
N PRO A 43 17.78 12.57 3.25
CA PRO A 43 19.00 11.88 2.85
C PRO A 43 19.58 11.10 4.03
N SER A 44 18.96 9.97 4.40
CA SER A 44 19.52 9.07 5.41
C SER A 44 20.55 8.11 4.80
N GLN A 45 21.64 7.85 5.54
CA GLN A 45 22.75 6.96 5.19
C GLN A 45 22.34 5.49 4.97
N SER A 46 21.07 5.15 5.25
CA SER A 46 20.51 3.81 5.18
C SER A 46 19.86 3.48 3.83
N ARG A 47 19.91 4.38 2.84
CA ARG A 47 19.44 4.16 1.45
C ARG A 47 20.31 3.16 0.66
N ALA A 48 20.82 2.11 1.33
CA ALA A 48 21.08 0.86 0.65
C ALA A 48 19.73 0.43 0.07
N TRP A 49 19.59 0.63 -1.24
CA TRP A 49 18.45 0.21 -2.04
C TRP A 49 17.97 -1.14 -1.53
N ARG A 50 16.87 -1.14 -0.78
CA ARG A 50 16.07 -2.33 -0.60
C ARG A 50 14.96 -2.17 -1.61
N PRO A 51 14.87 -3.05 -2.62
CA PRO A 51 13.65 -3.08 -3.41
C PRO A 51 12.53 -3.21 -2.39
N ALA A 52 11.55 -2.29 -2.44
CA ALA A 52 10.33 -2.45 -1.68
C ALA A 52 9.89 -3.89 -1.91
N ASP A 53 9.78 -4.67 -0.83
CA ASP A 53 9.62 -6.11 -0.94
C ASP A 53 8.41 -6.35 -1.84
N SER A 54 8.63 -6.82 -3.07
CA SER A 54 7.61 -6.74 -4.14
C SER A 54 6.33 -7.45 -3.72
N THR A 55 6.48 -8.42 -2.82
CA THR A 55 5.45 -9.19 -2.13
C THR A 55 4.53 -8.33 -1.27
N ASN A 56 5.05 -7.34 -0.54
CA ASN A 56 4.25 -6.45 0.32
C ASN A 56 3.39 -5.51 -0.52
N LEU A 57 3.99 -4.89 -1.54
CA LEU A 57 3.27 -4.05 -2.49
C LEU A 57 2.15 -4.83 -3.18
N GLN A 58 2.44 -6.06 -3.65
CA GLN A 58 1.45 -6.92 -4.28
C GLN A 58 0.34 -7.34 -3.31
N THR A 59 0.68 -7.60 -2.04
CA THR A 59 -0.30 -7.90 -0.99
C THR A 59 -1.26 -6.74 -0.78
N ILE A 60 -0.77 -5.51 -0.65
CA ILE A 60 -1.61 -4.32 -0.52
C ILE A 60 -2.47 -4.09 -1.76
N GLN A 61 -1.92 -4.28 -2.97
CA GLN A 61 -2.68 -4.20 -4.22
C GLN A 61 -3.82 -5.21 -4.26
N ASN A 62 -3.56 -6.46 -3.87
CA ASN A 62 -4.58 -7.51 -3.82
C ASN A 62 -5.63 -7.24 -2.74
N ALA A 63 -5.21 -6.81 -1.55
CA ALA A 63 -6.13 -6.47 -0.46
C ALA A 63 -7.08 -5.35 -0.86
N ARG A 64 -6.59 -4.33 -1.57
CA ARG A 64 -7.41 -3.23 -2.10
C ARG A 64 -8.54 -3.70 -3.02
N LEU A 65 -8.38 -4.84 -3.70
CA LEU A 65 -9.36 -5.41 -4.61
C LEU A 65 -10.36 -6.35 -3.92
N ALA A 66 -10.12 -6.74 -2.67
CA ALA A 66 -10.96 -7.73 -1.97
C ALA A 66 -12.34 -7.18 -1.59
N CYS A 67 -12.40 -5.99 -0.98
CA CYS A 67 -13.66 -5.36 -0.58
C CYS A 67 -13.51 -3.84 -0.38
N ARG A 68 -14.64 -3.13 -0.17
CA ARG A 68 -14.64 -1.68 0.04
C ARG A 68 -13.88 -1.25 1.31
N LEU A 69 -13.98 -2.03 2.39
CA LEU A 69 -13.26 -1.75 3.63
C LEU A 69 -11.75 -1.88 3.44
N PHE A 70 -11.30 -2.95 2.79
CA PHE A 70 -9.88 -3.13 2.53
C PHE A 70 -9.36 -2.10 1.53
N ASN A 71 -10.20 -1.70 0.57
CA ASN A 71 -9.85 -0.62 -0.35
C ASN A 71 -9.54 0.68 0.40
N SER A 72 -10.37 1.07 1.38
CA SER A 72 -10.15 2.31 2.13
C SER A 72 -8.93 2.23 3.06
N VAL A 73 -8.64 1.06 3.64
CA VAL A 73 -7.47 0.86 4.52
C VAL A 73 -6.16 0.71 3.72
N ALA A 74 -6.19 0.01 2.58
CA ALA A 74 -5.01 -0.27 1.76
C ALA A 74 -4.56 0.90 0.88
N SER A 75 -5.51 1.71 0.40
CA SER A 75 -5.19 2.76 -0.59
C SER A 75 -4.12 3.76 -0.12
N PRO A 76 -4.12 4.24 1.14
CA PRO A 76 -3.06 5.11 1.64
C PRO A 76 -1.65 4.47 1.66
N LEU A 77 -1.57 3.14 1.69
CA LEU A 77 -0.31 2.41 1.71
C LEU A 77 0.29 2.20 0.32
N LEU A 78 -0.50 2.40 -0.73
CA LEU A 78 -0.04 2.41 -2.12
C LEU A 78 0.56 3.76 -2.52
N ALA A 79 1.14 4.51 -1.58
CA ALA A 79 1.65 5.85 -1.81
C ALA A 79 2.39 5.89 -3.16
N PRO A 80 2.00 6.79 -4.08
CA PRO A 80 2.55 6.81 -5.42
C PRO A 80 3.96 7.39 -5.37
N VAL A 81 4.93 6.61 -4.86
CA VAL A 81 6.34 6.93 -4.99
C VAL A 81 6.73 6.65 -6.43
N LEU A 82 6.48 7.62 -7.30
CA LEU A 82 6.95 7.57 -8.67
C LEU A 82 8.47 7.78 -8.66
N ARG A 83 9.21 6.68 -8.52
CA ARG A 83 10.67 6.70 -8.60
C ARG A 83 11.08 6.83 -10.05
N LEU A 84 11.18 8.07 -10.51
CA LEU A 84 11.66 8.37 -11.86
C LEU A 84 13.19 8.25 -11.89
N ASP A 85 13.70 7.40 -12.77
CA ASP A 85 15.09 7.50 -13.19
C ASP A 85 15.22 8.83 -13.95
N LEU A 86 15.89 9.82 -13.37
CA LEU A 86 16.18 11.12 -13.99
C LEU A 86 17.29 11.01 -15.05
N SER A 87 17.28 9.93 -15.83
CA SER A 87 18.11 9.80 -17.01
C SER A 87 17.80 10.92 -18.01
N ARG A 88 18.78 11.25 -18.85
CA ARG A 88 18.61 12.22 -19.95
C ARG A 88 17.41 11.88 -20.84
N LYS A 89 17.14 10.58 -21.04
CA LYS A 89 16.02 10.08 -21.83
C LYS A 89 14.69 10.38 -21.16
N SER A 90 14.59 10.18 -19.85
CA SER A 90 13.38 10.45 -19.07
C SER A 90 13.04 11.94 -19.07
N LEU A 91 14.06 12.80 -18.91
CA LEU A 91 13.90 14.25 -18.99
C LEU A 91 13.45 14.73 -20.37
N GLN A 92 13.96 14.11 -21.43
CA GLN A 92 13.53 14.40 -22.80
C GLN A 92 12.06 14.02 -23.06
N ILE A 93 11.61 12.87 -22.53
CA ILE A 93 10.21 12.43 -22.63
C ILE A 93 9.30 13.40 -21.87
N ALA A 94 9.66 13.76 -20.64
CA ALA A 94 8.89 14.72 -19.84
C ALA A 94 8.79 16.09 -20.55
N ASN A 95 9.88 16.57 -21.13
CA ASN A 95 9.89 17.81 -21.91
C ASN A 95 9.06 17.72 -23.21
N GLY A 96 8.96 16.53 -23.81
CA GLY A 96 8.09 16.32 -24.97
C GLY A 96 6.60 16.39 -24.61
N LEU A 97 6.23 15.84 -23.43
CA LEU A 97 4.86 15.88 -22.93
C LEU A 97 4.43 17.28 -22.50
N THR A 98 5.32 18.11 -21.96
CA THR A 98 4.99 19.50 -21.61
C THR A 98 4.82 20.41 -22.84
N GLN A 99 5.37 20.01 -23.99
CA GLN A 99 5.24 20.76 -25.25
C GLN A 99 4.04 20.33 -26.10
N ASN A 100 3.39 19.21 -25.77
CA ASN A 100 2.16 18.73 -26.40
C ASN A 100 1.18 18.23 -25.32
N PRO A 101 0.41 19.14 -24.69
CA PRO A 101 -0.57 18.79 -23.66
C PRO A 101 -1.73 17.94 -24.20
#